data_AF-A0A529US14-F1
#
_entry.id   AF-A0A529US14-F1
#
_cell.length_a   1.000
_cell.length_b   1.000
_cell.length_c   1.000
_cell.angle_alpha   90.00
_cell.angle_beta   90.00
_cell.angle_gamma   90.00
#
_symmetry.space_group_name_H-M   'P 1'
#
loop_
_entity.id
_entity.type
_entity.pdbx_description
1 polymer ?
#
loop_
_entity_poly.entity_id
_entity_poly.type
_entity_poly.pdbx_seq_one_letter_code
_entity_poly.pdbx_strand_id
1 'polypeptide(L)' 'MAGKRAIAVKDWSCAMSDEIGRVVLAINSTEGETTYVLMTIFQAAKMAQELRSPKLVPRYDM' A
#
# COMPACT_ATOMS: atom_id res chain seq x y z
N MET A 1 16.91 -2.99 11.03
CA MET A 1 15.59 -3.31 11.60
C MET A 1 14.87 -4.22 10.63
N ALA A 2 14.58 -5.46 11.01
CA ALA A 2 13.70 -6.31 10.22
C ALA A 2 12.28 -5.75 10.37
N GLY A 3 11.87 -4.87 9.46
CA GLY A 3 10.52 -4.34 9.45
C GLY A 3 9.51 -5.48 9.40
N LYS A 4 8.35 -5.32 10.07
CA LYS A 4 7.22 -6.24 9.93
C LYS A 4 6.97 -6.43 8.42
N ARG A 5 7.07 -7.66 7.93
CA ARG A 5 6.91 -7.99 6.50
C ARG A 5 5.46 -7.82 6.01
N ALA A 6 4.52 -7.65 6.94
CA ALA A 6 3.10 -7.44 6.67
C ALA A 6 2.54 -6.41 7.64
N ILE A 7 1.61 -5.59 7.14
CA ILE A 7 0.80 -4.68 7.94
C ILE A 7 -0.66 -5.12 7.83
N ALA A 8 -1.38 -5.11 8.95
CA ALA A 8 -2.82 -5.34 8.96
C ALA A 8 -3.54 -4.03 8.62
N VAL A 9 -4.16 -3.98 7.44
CA VAL A 9 -4.84 -2.80 6.90
C VAL A 9 -6.31 -2.81 7.32
N LYS A 10 -6.78 -1.71 7.92
CA LYS A 10 -8.19 -1.50 8.23
C LYS A 10 -8.96 -1.06 7.00
N ASP A 11 -8.45 -0.01 6.33
CA ASP A 11 -8.96 0.50 5.07
C ASP A 11 -7.84 1.27 4.34
N TRP A 12 -8.10 1.61 3.08
CA TRP A 12 -7.17 2.42 2.27
C TRP A 12 -7.93 3.23 1.22
N SER A 13 -7.33 4.34 0.80
CA SER A 13 -7.85 5.20 -0.27
C SER A 13 -6.75 5.60 -1.24
N CYS A 14 -7.13 5.82 -2.50
CA CYS A 14 -6.21 6.19 -3.57
C CYS A 14 -6.79 7.36 -4.36
N ALA A 15 -6.02 8.45 -4.47
CA ALA A 15 -6.46 9.66 -5.16
C ALA A 15 -5.29 10.30 -5.92
N MET A 16 -5.58 11.05 -6.98
CA MET A 16 -4.59 11.94 -7.60
C MET A 16 -4.50 13.22 -6.78
N SER A 17 -3.28 13.62 -6.39
CA SER A 17 -3.03 14.93 -5.79
C SER A 17 -2.63 15.91 -6.88
N ASP A 18 -3.44 16.96 -7.07
CA ASP A 18 -3.14 18.05 -8.01
C ASP A 18 -1.97 18.92 -7.55
N GLU A 19 -1.77 19.04 -6.24
CA GLU A 19 -0.66 19.80 -5.63
C GLU A 19 0.69 19.13 -5.89
N ILE A 20 0.76 17.80 -5.78
CA ILE A 20 2.01 17.04 -5.87
C ILE A 20 2.19 16.42 -7.28
N GLY A 21 1.14 16.36 -8.09
CA GLY A 21 1.16 15.72 -9.42
C GLY A 21 1.45 14.22 -9.34
N ARG A 22 0.97 13.57 -8.27
CA ARG A 22 1.21 12.15 -7.96
C ARG A 22 -0.06 11.49 -7.44
N VAL A 23 -0.15 10.19 -7.63
CA VAL A 23 -1.15 9.36 -6.97
C VAL A 23 -0.72 9.19 -5.51
N VAL A 24 -1.64 9.48 -4.58
CA VAL A 24 -1.47 9.29 -3.15
C VAL A 24 -2.31 8.10 -2.72
N LEU A 25 -1.65 7.10 -2.15
CA LEU A 25 -2.28 5.98 -1.49
C LEU A 25 -2.17 6.19 0.03
N ALA A 26 -3.30 6.36 0.70
CA ALA A 26 -3.37 6.40 2.15
C ALA A 26 -3.79 5.01 2.66
N ILE A 27 -2.95 4.40 3.49
CA ILE A 27 -3.20 3.08 4.08
C ILE A 27 -3.40 3.27 5.57
N ASN A 28 -4.59 2.98 6.07
CA ASN A 28 -4.91 3.08 7.49
C ASN A 28 -4.65 1.73 8.16
N SER A 29 -3.64 1.69 9.02
CA SER A 29 -3.30 0.48 9.78
C SER A 29 -4.32 0.21 10.88
N THR A 30 -4.54 -1.06 11.19
CA THR A 30 -5.25 -1.48 12.41
C THR A 30 -4.49 -1.08 13.69
N GLU A 31 -3.18 -0.83 13.60
CA GLU A 31 -2.33 -0.35 14.69
C GLU A 31 -2.42 1.17 14.88
N GLY A 32 -3.24 1.88 14.08
CA GLY A 32 -3.60 3.29 14.28
C GLY A 32 -2.78 4.30 13.46
N GLU A 33 -1.67 3.89 12.85
CA GLU A 33 -0.87 4.77 12.00
C GLU A 33 -1.32 4.73 10.54
N THR A 34 -1.48 5.91 9.92
CA THR A 34 -1.72 6.06 8.48
C THR A 34 -0.39 6.16 7.74
N THR A 35 -0.17 5.26 6.78
CA THR A 35 0.99 5.33 5.87
C THR A 35 0.57 5.97 4.56
N TYR A 36 1.30 6.99 4.12
CA TYR A 36 1.12 7.61 2.81
C TYR A 36 2.18 7.11 1.82
N VAL A 37 1.74 6.63 0.67
CA VAL A 37 2.61 6.19 -0.42
C VAL A 37 2.36 7.08 -1.63
N LEU A 38 3.40 7.78 -2.09
CA LEU A 38 3.37 8.58 -3.31
C LEU A 38 3.78 7.71 -4.50
N MET A 39 2.96 7.70 -5.54
CA MET A 39 3.15 6.88 -6.72
C MET A 39 2.95 7.70 -7.99
N THR A 40 3.61 7.28 -9.06
CA THR A 40 3.21 7.64 -10.42
C THR A 40 1.94 6.89 -10.80
N ILE A 41 1.23 7.37 -11.84
CA ILE A 41 0.07 6.67 -12.40
C ILE A 41 0.43 5.24 -12.81
N PHE A 42 1.61 5.02 -13.40
CA PHE A 42 2.06 3.69 -13.81
C PHE A 42 2.31 2.75 -12.63
N GLN A 43 2.90 3.25 -11.54
CA GLN A 43 3.06 2.46 -10.30
C GLN A 43 1.70 2.09 -9.70
N ALA A 44 0.76 3.02 -9.65
CA ALA A 44 -0.60 2.76 -9.16
C ALA A 44 -1.33 1.71 -10.03
N ALA A 45 -1.21 1.81 -11.36
CA ALA A 45 -1.79 0.84 -12.29
C ALA A 45 -1.19 -0.57 -12.11
N LYS A 46 0.14 -0.65 -11.95
CA LYS A 46 0.83 -1.92 -11.67
C LYS A 46 0.38 -2.53 -10.34
N MET A 47 0.29 -1.72 -9.29
CA MET A 47 -0.19 -2.18 -7.98
C MET A 47 -1.63 -2.72 -8.07
N ALA A 48 -2.51 -2.03 -8.80
CA ALA A 48 -3.88 -2.50 -9.00
C ALA A 48 -3.94 -3.88 -9.70
N GLN A 49 -3.01 -4.14 -10.63
CA GLN A 49 -2.89 -5.46 -11.26
C GLN A 49 -2.39 -6.52 -10.27
N GLU A 50 -1.36 -6.21 -9.48
CA GLU A 50 -0.81 -7.14 -8.48
C GLU A 50 -1.84 -7.50 -7.40
N LEU A 51 -2.69 -6.54 -6.99
CA LEU A 51 -3.78 -6.77 -6.04
C LEU A 51 -4.88 -7.69 -6.58
N ARG A 52 -5.07 -7.78 -7.91
CA ARG A 52 -6.04 -8.70 -8.53
C ARG A 52 -5.55 -10.14 -8.55
N SER A 53 -4.23 -10.36 -8.43
CA SER A 53 -3.61 -11.69 -8.42
C SER A 53 -2.56 -11.78 -7.32
N PRO A 54 -2.96 -11.70 -6.03
CA PRO A 54 -2.02 -11.65 -4.92
C PRO A 54 -1.26 -12.97 -4.83
N LYS A 55 0.06 -12.88 -4.66
CA LYS A 55 0.90 -14.03 -4.36
C LYS A 55 0.84 -14.34 -2.88
N LEU A 56 0.79 -15.61 -2.52
CA LEU A 56 0.91 -16.05 -1.14
C LEU A 56 2.30 -15.67 -0.61
N VAL A 57 2.34 -14.92 0.48
CA VAL A 57 3.56 -14.67 1.23
C VAL A 57 3.78 -15.89 2.12
N PRO A 58 4.91 -16.63 1.98
CA PRO A 58 5.20 -17.78 2.84
C PRO A 58 5.21 -17.32 4.30
N ARG A 59 4.51 -18.07 5.18
CA ARG A 59 4.75 -17.98 6.63
C ARG A 59 6.19 -18.45 6.86
N TYR A 60 7.10 -17.52 7.09
CA TYR A 60 8.31 -17.86 7.81
C TYR A 60 7.92 -17.79 9.28
N ASP A 61 7.75 -18.96 9.90
CA ASP A 61 7.54 -19.09 11.33
C ASP A 61 8.66 -18.31 12.04
N MET A 62 8.23 -17.43 12.95
CA MET A 62 9.10 -16.77 13.93
C MET A 62 9.46 -17.74 15.04
#